data_AF-W2JKX1-F1
#
_entry.id   AF-W2JKX1-F1
#
_cell.length_a   1.000
_cell.length_b   1.000
_cell.length_c   1.000
_cell.angle_alpha   90.00
_cell.angle_beta   90.00
_cell.angle_gamma   90.00
#
_symmetry.space_group_name_H-M   'P 1'
#
loop_
_entity.id
_entity.type
_entity.pdbx_description
1 polymer ?
#
loop_
_entity_poly.entity_id
_entity_poly.type
_entity_poly.pdbx_seq_one_letter_code
_entity_poly.pdbx_strand_id
1 'polypeptide(L)'
;MTEAIIATDTSRRPHSGGHGAAREPVEPVVTSSRRIRRYPLVVDDNSSVTSHSSYHIAQSPTDRPIWLEMKRRHQANMEELHGKLADVPKHWLFIRFLNNSFFARRLMRSGMLLSAGLAVGVIFHTAFVDTWLNDNKDSDEYDDCNSLAAFSYLIYQTLPAAIILSLPGSGIRAFEPFKRSALNSRKPLNKSDGSDNDETLEEEPESVSVATIRRCFVFQLCEVLAVFMLFFDIGLVLYFLYVLFIGALNSCGSVATQIFTIGAAFCYFGLFTVLYYFARYREHIKMQLGAFAENDQTGDLRKYVDLRADKKLDSTKKMLDVIRTRLYHATRRGDVHEMREILEYAKERGLMKSEVGFPRKFYTTPKIRWKFFSRSTENPVHIAAGLGNIRGLELLEEYGFDLTALDKVQRVVISTGGLFWHFIQLIVKRPEGSDAESADSIFHTSLLTPLHCAVATGQLTTVRWLLERRVPPGTLAQASFRSNRIPPLFLAEHVEIARELLLHGADPLVIPDPGFMNTITPLQLAYVRGNFAVAQELEEWGSDVALTPFHLAAAHNDVAAVRKFIARKTDVDCLGEMGYVGVNRRTPLHWAAISGATEAVDVLLEGGADPNFQDVRGRSPLHWAAKLNKLE
;
A
#
# COMPACT_ATOMS: atom_id res chain seq x y z
N MET A 1 -31.03 -5.97 41.08
CA MET A 1 -30.61 -6.22 42.48
C MET A 1 -29.09 -6.25 42.45
N THR A 2 -28.45 -5.06 42.58
CA THR A 2 -27.99 -4.43 43.86
C THR A 2 -26.72 -5.14 44.33
N GLU A 3 -25.54 -4.54 44.52
CA GLU A 3 -25.07 -3.21 44.96
C GLU A 3 -23.67 -2.96 44.33
N ALA A 4 -23.19 -1.78 43.93
CA ALA A 4 -23.23 -0.40 44.43
C ALA A 4 -22.55 -0.20 45.80
N ILE A 5 -21.24 0.09 45.80
CA ILE A 5 -20.54 0.68 46.95
C ILE A 5 -20.23 2.15 46.61
N ILE A 6 -20.93 3.02 47.35
CA ILE A 6 -20.74 4.46 47.46
C ILE A 6 -19.82 4.69 48.66
N ALA A 7 -18.83 5.57 48.51
CA ALA A 7 -18.22 6.27 49.65
C ALA A 7 -18.03 7.74 49.28
N THR A 8 -18.90 8.56 49.84
CA THR A 8 -18.80 10.01 49.99
C THR A 8 -17.91 10.32 51.19
N ASP A 9 -16.98 11.27 51.07
CA ASP A 9 -17.02 12.43 51.98
C ASP A 9 -16.26 13.63 51.41
N THR A 10 -16.89 14.78 51.65
CA THR A 10 -16.55 16.15 51.32
C THR A 10 -15.79 16.81 52.47
N SER A 11 -14.78 17.65 52.19
CA SER A 11 -14.55 18.87 52.98
C SER A 11 -13.45 19.79 52.41
N ARG A 12 -13.93 20.92 51.87
CA ARG A 12 -13.43 22.31 52.00
C ARG A 12 -12.24 22.81 51.16
N ARG A 13 -12.59 23.80 50.31
CA ARG A 13 -11.74 24.82 49.65
C ARG A 13 -11.08 25.77 50.68
N PRO A 14 -10.11 26.60 50.27
CA PRO A 14 -10.43 27.86 49.62
C PRO A 14 -9.72 28.12 48.29
N HIS A 15 -10.34 29.00 47.51
CA HIS A 15 -9.95 29.48 46.20
C HIS A 15 -8.66 30.31 46.20
N SER A 16 -7.83 30.14 45.17
CA SER A 16 -7.25 31.27 44.42
C SER A 16 -6.75 30.86 43.02
N GLY A 17 -7.24 31.54 41.99
CA GLY A 17 -6.53 31.72 40.70
C GLY A 17 -7.19 31.10 39.47
N GLY A 18 -8.01 31.91 38.79
CA GLY A 18 -8.88 31.53 37.67
C GLY A 18 -8.22 31.19 36.34
N HIS A 19 -8.91 30.30 35.63
CA HIS A 19 -8.83 30.03 34.20
C HIS A 19 -9.27 31.25 33.37
N GLY A 20 -8.57 31.53 32.27
CA GLY A 20 -9.01 32.45 31.23
C GLY A 20 -9.11 31.74 29.89
N ALA A 21 -10.31 31.26 29.54
CA ALA A 21 -10.73 31.05 28.17
C ALA A 21 -11.92 32.00 27.93
N ALA A 22 -11.87 32.77 26.84
CA ALA A 22 -12.91 33.74 26.51
C ALA A 22 -14.23 33.01 26.18
N ARG A 23 -15.31 33.48 26.80
CA ARG A 23 -16.68 32.98 26.64
C ARG A 23 -17.38 33.89 25.61
N GLU A 24 -17.91 33.30 24.54
CA GLU A 24 -18.78 34.02 23.60
C GLU A 24 -20.13 34.38 24.26
N PRO A 25 -20.79 35.49 23.87
CA PRO A 25 -22.06 35.92 24.46
C PRO A 25 -23.24 35.06 23.96
N VAL A 26 -24.15 34.74 24.89
CA VAL A 26 -25.40 34.02 24.66
C VAL A 26 -26.47 34.99 24.19
N GLU A 27 -27.02 34.80 22.98
CA GLU A 27 -28.23 35.50 22.52
C GLU A 27 -29.52 34.77 22.98
N PRO A 28 -30.63 35.50 23.20
CA PRO A 28 -31.80 34.99 23.89
C PRO A 28 -32.73 34.15 23.00
N VAL A 29 -33.26 33.08 23.59
CA VAL A 29 -34.30 32.22 23.02
C VAL A 29 -35.63 32.98 22.95
N VAL A 30 -36.13 33.22 21.73
CA VAL A 30 -37.52 33.63 21.49
C VAL A 30 -38.31 32.44 20.97
N THR A 31 -39.26 31.98 21.78
CA THR A 31 -40.27 30.98 21.43
C THR A 31 -41.30 31.56 20.44
N SER A 32 -41.49 30.92 19.28
CA SER A 32 -42.66 31.15 18.43
C SER A 32 -43.08 29.86 17.72
N SER A 33 -44.16 29.27 18.24
CA SER A 33 -44.93 28.17 17.65
C SER A 33 -45.56 28.55 16.31
N ARG A 34 -45.47 27.72 15.27
CA ARG A 34 -46.45 27.72 14.15
C ARG A 34 -46.60 26.35 13.46
N ARG A 35 -47.67 25.66 13.89
CA ARG A 35 -48.62 24.79 13.18
C ARG A 35 -48.19 24.08 11.88
N ILE A 36 -48.12 22.75 11.98
CA ILE A 36 -48.32 21.80 10.87
C ILE A 36 -49.78 21.92 10.40
N ARG A 37 -49.99 22.19 9.11
CA ARG A 37 -51.31 22.15 8.46
C ARG A 37 -51.34 20.95 7.50
N ARG A 38 -52.11 19.92 7.84
CA ARG A 38 -52.54 18.85 6.92
C ARG A 38 -53.90 19.25 6.35
N TYR A 39 -54.12 19.02 5.06
CA TYR A 39 -55.43 18.99 4.41
C TYR A 39 -55.44 17.92 3.29
N PRO A 40 -56.62 17.43 2.88
CA PRO A 40 -56.88 16.01 2.71
C PRO A 40 -56.98 15.57 1.24
N LEU A 41 -56.86 14.25 1.05
CA LEU A 41 -57.23 13.54 -0.17
C LEU A 41 -58.74 13.62 -0.40
N VAL A 42 -59.13 14.04 -1.61
CA VAL A 42 -60.46 13.83 -2.18
C VAL A 42 -60.24 13.17 -3.54
N VAL A 43 -60.86 12.00 -3.70
CA VAL A 43 -61.04 11.26 -4.95
C VAL A 43 -62.40 11.67 -5.50
N ASP A 44 -62.52 11.88 -6.82
CA ASP A 44 -63.64 11.34 -7.61
C ASP A 44 -63.46 11.54 -9.13
N ASP A 45 -64.07 10.58 -9.84
CA ASP A 45 -63.98 10.16 -11.24
C ASP A 45 -64.46 11.17 -12.31
N ASN A 46 -63.87 11.12 -13.52
CA ASN A 46 -64.57 10.68 -14.75
C ASN A 46 -63.81 10.88 -16.09
N SER A 47 -63.97 9.88 -16.96
CA SER A 47 -64.10 9.89 -18.43
C SER A 47 -62.95 10.36 -19.35
N SER A 48 -62.41 9.37 -20.07
CA SER A 48 -62.18 9.27 -21.54
C SER A 48 -61.91 10.54 -22.39
N VAL A 49 -60.82 10.50 -23.17
CA VAL A 49 -60.73 10.62 -24.65
C VAL A 49 -59.34 11.14 -25.06
N THR A 50 -58.79 10.49 -26.07
CA THR A 50 -57.56 10.74 -26.82
C THR A 50 -57.27 12.19 -27.22
N SER A 51 -56.00 12.64 -27.11
CA SER A 51 -55.28 13.29 -28.22
C SER A 51 -53.86 13.71 -27.81
N HIS A 52 -52.94 13.63 -28.77
CA HIS A 52 -51.56 14.10 -28.69
C HIS A 52 -51.48 15.55 -28.19
N SER A 53 -50.67 15.81 -27.16
CA SER A 53 -50.19 17.15 -26.84
C SER A 53 -48.74 17.09 -26.39
N SER A 54 -47.90 17.74 -27.19
CA SER A 54 -46.52 18.09 -26.92
C SER A 54 -46.39 18.84 -25.59
N TYR A 55 -45.65 18.28 -24.64
CA TYR A 55 -45.28 19.00 -23.42
C TYR A 55 -44.13 19.96 -23.73
N HIS A 56 -44.48 21.24 -23.95
CA HIS A 56 -43.58 22.34 -23.64
C HIS A 56 -43.47 22.43 -22.13
N ILE A 57 -42.29 22.09 -21.59
CA ILE A 57 -41.93 22.42 -20.20
C ILE A 57 -41.70 23.93 -20.17
N ALA A 58 -42.62 24.65 -19.53
CA ALA A 58 -42.42 26.04 -19.17
C ALA A 58 -41.26 26.13 -18.16
N GLN A 59 -40.13 26.66 -18.62
CA GLN A 59 -38.97 26.95 -17.78
C GLN A 59 -39.32 28.10 -16.83
N SER A 60 -39.31 27.83 -15.53
CA SER A 60 -39.24 28.88 -14.51
C SER A 60 -37.80 29.45 -14.47
N PRO A 61 -37.61 30.77 -14.50
CA PRO A 61 -36.29 31.36 -14.49
C PRO A 61 -35.77 31.41 -13.04
N THR A 62 -35.04 30.39 -12.61
CA THR A 62 -34.00 30.43 -11.56
C THR A 62 -33.36 29.05 -11.35
N ASP A 63 -33.04 28.34 -12.45
CA ASP A 63 -32.25 27.12 -12.37
C ASP A 63 -30.76 27.46 -12.25
N ARG A 64 -30.31 27.79 -11.03
CA ARG A 64 -28.93 27.47 -10.66
C ARG A 64 -28.87 25.94 -10.53
N PRO A 65 -27.94 25.22 -11.20
CA PRO A 65 -27.93 23.77 -11.11
C PRO A 65 -27.81 23.35 -9.65
N ILE A 66 -28.74 22.52 -9.18
CA ILE A 66 -28.81 22.00 -7.80
C ILE A 66 -27.45 21.46 -7.33
N TRP A 67 -26.67 20.92 -8.25
CA TRP A 67 -25.30 20.45 -8.02
C TRP A 67 -24.33 21.56 -7.59
N LEU A 68 -24.44 22.77 -8.15
CA LEU A 68 -23.60 23.92 -7.80
C LEU A 68 -23.92 24.43 -6.40
N GLU A 69 -25.20 24.38 -6.01
CA GLU A 69 -25.66 24.73 -4.66
C GLU A 69 -25.26 23.65 -3.63
N MET A 70 -25.35 22.36 -3.99
CA MET A 70 -24.84 21.24 -3.18
C MET A 70 -23.33 21.30 -3.02
N LYS A 71 -22.58 21.63 -4.08
CA LYS A 71 -21.13 21.82 -4.04
C LYS A 71 -20.74 23.00 -3.16
N ARG A 72 -21.46 24.14 -3.27
CA ARG A 72 -21.27 25.30 -2.37
C ARG A 72 -21.58 24.96 -0.92
N ARG A 73 -22.65 24.22 -0.64
CA ARG A 73 -22.98 23.76 0.72
C ARG A 73 -21.97 22.76 1.26
N HIS A 74 -21.48 21.84 0.43
CA HIS A 74 -20.42 20.93 0.81
C HIS A 74 -19.10 21.67 1.07
N GLN A 75 -18.75 22.66 0.26
CA GLN A 75 -17.61 23.55 0.47
C GLN A 75 -17.75 24.36 1.76
N ALA A 76 -18.90 24.99 2.00
CA ALA A 76 -19.18 25.72 3.24
C ALA A 76 -19.10 24.80 4.45
N ASN A 77 -19.68 23.60 4.37
CA ASN A 77 -19.60 22.59 5.43
C ASN A 77 -18.15 22.11 5.63
N MET A 78 -17.35 21.94 4.57
CA MET A 78 -15.93 21.57 4.68
C MET A 78 -15.09 22.70 5.27
N GLU A 79 -15.34 23.96 4.91
CA GLU A 79 -14.67 25.14 5.48
C GLU A 79 -15.06 25.35 6.95
N GLU A 80 -16.33 25.10 7.29
CA GLU A 80 -16.87 25.12 8.65
C GLU A 80 -16.32 23.96 9.49
N LEU A 81 -16.20 22.75 8.92
CA LEU A 81 -15.59 21.57 9.54
C LEU A 81 -14.07 21.72 9.75
N HIS A 82 -13.38 22.44 8.88
CA HIS A 82 -11.93 22.63 9.01
C HIS A 82 -11.54 23.54 10.18
N GLY A 83 -12.47 24.36 10.69
CA GLY A 83 -12.19 25.35 11.72
C GLY A 83 -11.12 26.36 11.31
N LYS A 84 -11.08 27.52 11.95
CA LYS A 84 -9.90 28.39 11.84
C LYS A 84 -8.75 27.67 12.55
N LEU A 85 -7.79 27.13 11.78
CA LEU A 85 -6.54 26.62 12.36
C LEU A 85 -5.95 27.72 13.25
N ALA A 86 -5.71 27.42 14.51
CA ALA A 86 -5.12 28.39 15.44
C ALA A 86 -3.76 28.86 14.89
N ASP A 87 -3.54 30.17 14.88
CA ASP A 87 -2.27 30.75 14.45
C ASP A 87 -1.14 30.29 15.37
N VAL A 88 -0.26 29.44 14.83
CA VAL A 88 0.89 28.89 15.54
C VAL A 88 2.09 29.82 15.37
N PRO A 89 2.93 30.05 16.42
CA PRO A 89 4.14 30.85 16.29
C PRO A 89 5.06 30.39 15.15
N LYS A 90 5.60 31.35 14.39
CA LYS A 90 6.35 31.09 13.15
C LYS A 90 7.70 30.39 13.35
N HIS A 91 8.37 30.60 14.47
CA HIS A 91 9.75 30.14 14.69
C HIS A 91 9.88 29.07 15.77
N TRP A 92 9.16 29.22 16.89
CA TRP A 92 9.31 28.33 18.04
C TRP A 92 7.99 28.05 18.75
N LEU A 93 7.68 26.77 18.94
CA LEU A 93 6.56 26.32 19.74
C LEU A 93 6.93 26.36 21.22
N PHE A 94 6.15 27.10 22.00
CA PHE A 94 6.36 27.20 23.45
C PHE A 94 6.21 25.83 24.15
N ILE A 95 6.87 25.65 25.29
CA ILE A 95 6.87 24.41 26.11
C ILE A 95 5.46 23.86 26.40
N ARG A 96 4.44 24.73 26.42
CA ARG A 96 3.03 24.32 26.59
C ARG A 96 2.57 23.33 25.52
N PHE A 97 3.01 23.49 24.26
CA PHE A 97 2.70 22.56 23.18
C PHE A 97 3.45 21.23 23.33
N LEU A 98 4.70 21.27 23.79
CA LEU A 98 5.51 20.09 24.07
C LEU A 98 4.93 19.24 25.21
N ASN A 99 4.30 19.89 26.20
CA ASN A 99 3.65 19.19 27.29
C ASN A 99 2.45 18.35 26.82
N ASN A 100 1.86 18.64 25.68
CA ASN A 100 0.75 17.83 25.16
C ASN A 100 1.21 16.65 24.29
N SER A 101 2.50 16.52 23.98
CA SER A 101 3.03 15.43 23.15
C SER A 101 3.84 14.44 23.97
N PHE A 102 3.30 13.22 24.11
CA PHE A 102 3.98 12.11 24.79
C PHE A 102 5.31 11.76 24.12
N PHE A 103 5.30 11.60 22.79
CA PHE A 103 6.48 11.17 22.04
C PHE A 103 7.55 12.26 21.91
N ALA A 104 7.15 13.53 21.70
CA ALA A 104 8.13 14.64 21.63
C ALA A 104 8.88 14.79 22.97
N ARG A 105 8.15 14.70 24.09
CA ARG A 105 8.76 14.79 25.42
C ARG A 105 9.74 13.67 25.68
N ARG A 106 9.39 12.43 25.33
CA ARG A 106 10.30 11.28 25.50
C ARG A 106 11.52 11.38 24.59
N LEU A 107 11.34 11.76 23.33
CA LEU A 107 12.43 11.99 22.38
C LEU A 107 13.42 13.05 22.90
N MET A 108 12.91 14.18 23.39
CA MET A 108 13.77 15.24 23.95
C MET A 108 14.48 14.79 25.21
N ARG A 109 13.79 14.15 26.15
CA ARG A 109 14.42 13.68 27.40
C ARG A 109 15.50 12.62 27.13
N SER A 110 15.21 11.62 26.29
CA SER A 110 16.20 10.60 25.94
C SER A 110 17.36 11.20 25.15
N GLY A 111 17.08 12.10 24.20
CA GLY A 111 18.11 12.78 23.41
C GLY A 111 19.03 13.67 24.23
N MET A 112 18.48 14.43 25.19
CA MET A 112 19.27 15.26 26.10
C MET A 112 20.14 14.43 27.05
N LEU A 113 19.58 13.36 27.64
CA LEU A 113 20.34 12.46 28.50
C LEU A 113 21.48 11.78 27.74
N LEU A 114 21.20 11.28 26.54
CA LEU A 114 22.22 10.69 25.68
C LEU A 114 23.29 11.71 25.28
N SER A 115 22.88 12.90 24.85
CA SER A 115 23.83 13.95 24.45
C SER A 115 24.73 14.39 25.61
N ALA A 116 24.19 14.46 26.83
CA ALA A 116 24.97 14.75 28.03
C ALA A 116 25.98 13.62 28.31
N GLY A 117 25.54 12.36 28.28
CA GLY A 117 26.44 11.21 28.47
C GLY A 117 27.54 11.14 27.40
N LEU A 118 27.19 11.41 26.14
CA LEU A 118 28.15 11.42 25.04
C LEU A 118 29.18 12.56 25.18
N ALA A 119 28.75 13.76 25.55
CA ALA A 119 29.63 14.90 25.77
C ALA A 119 30.58 14.68 26.96
N VAL A 120 30.08 14.11 28.06
CA VAL A 120 30.91 13.71 29.22
C VAL A 120 31.96 12.69 28.79
N GLY A 121 31.62 11.73 27.95
CA GLY A 121 32.57 10.77 27.40
C GLY A 121 33.67 11.41 26.56
N VAL A 122 33.32 12.32 25.64
CA VAL A 122 34.33 13.05 24.83
C VAL A 122 35.30 13.83 25.71
N ILE A 123 34.81 14.50 26.77
CA ILE A 123 35.65 15.21 27.74
C ILE A 123 36.51 14.23 28.54
N PHE A 124 35.94 13.10 28.96
CA PHE A 124 36.67 12.08 29.71
C PHE A 124 37.81 11.47 28.87
N HIS A 125 37.57 11.26 27.59
CA HIS A 125 38.58 10.78 26.65
C HIS A 125 39.79 11.71 26.61
N THR A 126 39.57 13.00 26.35
CA THR A 126 40.66 13.98 26.22
C THR A 126 41.38 14.25 27.54
N ALA A 127 40.67 14.17 28.66
CA ALA A 127 41.26 14.44 29.98
C ALA A 127 42.03 13.24 30.57
N PHE A 128 41.54 12.01 30.39
CA PHE A 128 42.04 10.83 31.11
C PHE A 128 42.53 9.69 30.20
N VAL A 129 41.84 9.42 29.09
CA VAL A 129 42.18 8.28 28.23
C VAL A 129 43.35 8.63 27.31
N ASP A 130 43.31 9.79 26.65
CA ASP A 130 44.39 10.28 25.79
C ASP A 130 45.68 10.53 26.57
N THR A 131 45.56 11.07 27.77
CA THR A 131 46.71 11.31 28.66
C THR A 131 47.34 9.98 29.05
N TRP A 132 46.54 9.00 29.49
CA TRP A 132 47.05 7.67 29.84
C TRP A 132 47.67 6.93 28.64
N LEU A 133 47.04 6.99 27.46
CA LEU A 133 47.55 6.36 26.23
C LEU A 133 48.91 6.96 25.81
N ASN A 134 49.06 8.28 25.89
CA ASN A 134 50.33 8.93 25.56
C ASN A 134 51.44 8.58 26.55
N ASP A 135 51.11 8.50 27.84
CA ASP A 135 52.07 8.15 28.89
C ASP A 135 52.54 6.68 28.82
N ASN A 136 51.73 5.79 28.24
CA ASN A 136 51.99 4.34 28.18
C ASN A 136 52.22 3.84 26.75
N LYS A 137 52.69 4.72 25.85
CA LYS A 137 52.84 4.41 24.42
C LYS A 137 53.80 3.25 24.12
N ASP A 138 54.78 3.03 24.98
CA ASP A 138 55.80 1.98 24.84
C ASP A 138 55.44 0.68 25.59
N SER A 139 54.23 0.59 26.15
CA SER A 139 53.76 -0.60 26.89
C SER A 139 53.27 -1.71 25.96
N ASP A 140 53.50 -2.97 26.36
CA ASP A 140 52.98 -4.15 25.66
C ASP A 140 51.43 -4.19 25.64
N GLU A 141 50.77 -3.52 26.59
CA GLU A 141 49.29 -3.41 26.67
C GLU A 141 48.72 -2.25 25.82
N TYR A 142 49.57 -1.41 25.22
CA TYR A 142 49.15 -0.19 24.53
C TYR A 142 48.22 -0.49 23.35
N ASP A 143 48.58 -1.43 22.48
CA ASP A 143 47.83 -1.71 21.25
C ASP A 143 46.41 -2.23 21.54
N ASP A 144 46.26 -3.05 22.58
CA ASP A 144 44.98 -3.58 23.03
C ASP A 144 44.12 -2.48 23.67
N CYS A 145 44.69 -1.68 24.58
CA CYS A 145 43.99 -0.57 25.21
C CYS A 145 43.62 0.53 24.21
N ASN A 146 44.47 0.80 23.21
CA ASN A 146 44.22 1.77 22.16
C ASN A 146 43.08 1.31 21.24
N SER A 147 43.06 0.03 20.87
CA SER A 147 41.96 -0.55 20.07
C SER A 147 40.62 -0.48 20.81
N LEU A 148 40.62 -0.75 22.11
CA LEU A 148 39.44 -0.68 22.98
C LEU A 148 38.96 0.78 23.22
N ALA A 149 39.89 1.71 23.39
CA ALA A 149 39.61 3.14 23.49
C ALA A 149 39.06 3.70 22.16
N ALA A 150 39.65 3.32 21.03
CA ALA A 150 39.22 3.72 19.70
C ALA A 150 37.79 3.25 19.41
N PHE A 151 37.45 2.00 19.73
CA PHE A 151 36.06 1.49 19.64
C PHE A 151 35.09 2.37 20.42
N SER A 152 35.41 2.65 21.68
CA SER A 152 34.54 3.40 22.59
C SER A 152 34.39 4.84 22.12
N TYR A 153 35.48 5.45 21.64
CA TYR A 153 35.49 6.82 21.11
C TYR A 153 34.58 6.98 19.88
N LEU A 154 34.51 5.98 18.99
CA LEU A 154 33.59 5.99 17.84
C LEU A 154 32.11 6.11 18.29
N ILE A 155 31.73 5.48 19.40
CA ILE A 155 30.38 5.62 19.97
C ILE A 155 30.17 7.05 20.46
N TYR A 156 31.16 7.65 21.13
CA TYR A 156 31.08 9.01 21.63
C TYR A 156 31.00 10.08 20.52
N GLN A 157 31.62 9.83 19.36
CA GLN A 157 31.53 10.70 18.18
C GLN A 157 30.12 10.79 17.59
N THR A 158 29.17 9.94 18.00
CA THR A 158 27.77 10.03 17.58
C THR A 158 27.00 11.21 18.20
N LEU A 159 27.63 12.00 19.09
CA LEU A 159 27.05 13.17 19.76
C LEU A 159 26.30 14.14 18.82
N PRO A 160 26.88 14.60 17.69
CA PRO A 160 26.16 15.52 16.80
C PRO A 160 24.88 14.89 16.23
N ALA A 161 24.91 13.60 15.93
CA ALA A 161 23.76 12.88 15.40
C ALA A 161 22.65 12.74 16.45
N ALA A 162 23.01 12.41 17.71
CA ALA A 162 22.06 12.33 18.82
C ALA A 162 21.33 13.66 19.06
N ILE A 163 22.05 14.79 18.99
CA ILE A 163 21.46 16.13 19.08
C ILE A 163 20.48 16.35 17.93
N ILE A 164 20.92 16.19 16.68
CA ILE A 164 20.10 16.47 15.49
C ILE A 164 18.83 15.62 15.47
N LEU A 165 18.91 14.34 15.84
CA LEU A 165 17.76 13.43 15.88
C LEU A 165 16.73 13.78 16.96
N SER A 166 17.15 14.49 18.01
CA SER A 166 16.24 14.97 19.07
C SER A 166 15.55 16.29 18.74
N LEU A 167 16.14 17.14 17.88
CA LEU A 167 15.61 18.46 17.53
C LEU A 167 14.17 18.48 16.97
N PRO A 168 13.69 17.49 16.20
CA PRO A 168 12.28 17.41 15.81
C PRO A 168 11.31 17.44 17.00
N GLY A 169 11.72 16.90 18.15
CA GLY A 169 10.95 16.93 19.39
C GLY A 169 11.00 18.25 20.16
N SER A 170 11.83 19.23 19.77
CA SER A 170 12.09 20.48 20.51
C SER A 170 11.08 21.60 20.27
N GLY A 171 10.22 21.45 19.24
CA GLY A 171 9.27 22.49 18.83
C GLY A 171 9.87 23.60 17.95
N ILE A 172 11.12 23.48 17.52
CA ILE A 172 11.72 24.39 16.52
C ILE A 172 11.07 24.13 15.15
N ARG A 173 10.49 25.18 14.55
CA ARG A 173 9.70 25.06 13.30
C ARG A 173 10.53 24.68 12.07
N ALA A 174 11.86 24.81 12.14
CA ALA A 174 12.76 24.33 11.10
C ALA A 174 12.81 22.78 11.04
N PHE A 175 12.68 22.11 12.18
CA PHE A 175 12.68 20.64 12.31
C PHE A 175 11.27 20.04 12.35
N GLU A 176 10.26 20.84 12.07
CA GLU A 176 8.88 20.37 12.01
C GLU A 176 8.75 19.29 10.93
N PRO A 177 8.16 18.13 11.24
CA PRO A 177 8.16 16.99 10.32
C PRO A 177 7.33 17.24 9.06
N PHE A 178 6.18 17.91 9.21
CA PHE A 178 5.21 18.10 8.15
C PHE A 178 4.64 19.52 8.18
N LYS A 179 4.38 20.08 7.00
CA LYS A 179 3.65 21.34 6.84
C LYS A 179 2.44 21.13 5.94
N ARG A 180 1.34 21.76 6.29
CA ARG A 180 0.20 21.90 5.37
C ARG A 180 0.55 23.05 4.41
N SER A 181 0.74 22.75 3.13
CA SER A 181 0.77 23.81 2.12
C SER A 181 -0.66 24.21 1.82
N ALA A 182 -1.09 25.38 2.31
CA ALA A 182 -2.12 26.13 1.64
C ALA A 182 -1.51 26.57 0.30
N LEU A 183 -2.09 26.15 -0.82
CA LEU A 183 -1.71 26.73 -2.10
C LEU A 183 -2.10 28.21 -2.01
N ASN A 184 -1.10 29.10 -2.01
CA ASN A 184 -1.35 30.54 -2.04
C ASN A 184 -2.30 30.84 -3.20
N SER A 185 -3.47 31.40 -2.90
CA SER A 185 -4.21 32.15 -3.91
C SER A 185 -3.23 33.16 -4.51
N ARG A 186 -3.24 33.29 -5.83
CA ARG A 186 -2.43 34.28 -6.53
C ARG A 186 -2.67 35.65 -5.88
N LYS A 187 -1.60 36.39 -5.59
CA LYS A 187 -1.71 37.83 -5.27
C LYS A 187 -2.59 38.48 -6.33
N PRO A 188 -3.65 39.22 -5.98
CA PRO A 188 -4.36 40.02 -6.96
C PRO A 188 -3.36 41.04 -7.50
N LEU A 189 -3.21 41.05 -8.82
CA LEU A 189 -2.39 42.03 -9.54
C LEU A 189 -2.94 43.43 -9.19
N ASN A 190 -2.03 44.37 -8.90
CA ASN A 190 -2.36 45.73 -8.49
C ASN A 190 -3.45 46.35 -9.38
N LYS A 191 -4.54 46.83 -8.75
CA LYS A 191 -5.47 47.78 -9.35
C LYS A 191 -4.70 49.06 -9.65
N SER A 192 -4.63 49.44 -10.92
CA SER A 192 -4.42 50.83 -11.33
C SER A 192 -5.55 51.21 -12.29
N ASP A 193 -6.39 52.12 -11.79
CA ASP A 193 -7.24 53.12 -12.44
C ASP A 193 -7.79 52.90 -13.86
N GLY A 194 -9.12 53.03 -13.96
CA GLY A 194 -9.72 53.82 -15.05
C GLY A 194 -10.76 53.11 -15.94
N SER A 195 -12.02 53.54 -15.76
CA SER A 195 -13.16 53.53 -16.69
C SER A 195 -13.94 52.23 -16.92
N ASP A 196 -15.25 52.41 -16.72
CA ASP A 196 -16.37 51.49 -16.97
C ASP A 196 -16.45 51.04 -18.43
N ASN A 197 -16.74 49.76 -18.67
CA ASN A 197 -17.95 49.32 -19.36
C ASN A 197 -18.05 47.78 -19.45
N ASP A 198 -19.30 47.35 -19.37
CA ASP A 198 -19.92 46.03 -19.50
C ASP A 198 -19.30 45.12 -20.59
N GLU A 199 -18.87 43.92 -20.21
CA GLU A 199 -18.94 42.70 -21.04
C GLU A 199 -18.62 41.46 -20.18
N THR A 200 -19.50 40.47 -20.31
CA THR A 200 -19.52 39.18 -19.61
C THR A 200 -18.19 38.42 -19.69
N LEU A 201 -17.46 38.38 -18.57
CA LEU A 201 -16.40 37.42 -18.32
C LEU A 201 -16.87 36.47 -17.23
N GLU A 202 -17.23 35.25 -17.64
CA GLU A 202 -17.43 34.12 -16.75
C GLU A 202 -16.10 33.83 -16.03
N GLU A 203 -16.00 34.27 -14.77
CA GLU A 203 -14.94 33.82 -13.87
C GLU A 203 -15.20 32.35 -13.52
N GLU A 204 -14.53 31.46 -14.27
CA GLU A 204 -14.38 30.03 -13.99
C GLU A 204 -14.05 29.80 -12.51
N PRO A 205 -14.73 28.87 -11.81
CA PRO A 205 -14.55 28.69 -10.38
C PRO A 205 -13.18 28.05 -10.09
N GLU A 206 -12.35 28.78 -9.35
CA GLU A 206 -11.05 28.32 -8.86
C GLU A 206 -11.14 26.92 -8.25
N SER A 207 -10.35 25.99 -8.79
CA SER A 207 -10.27 24.61 -8.33
C SER A 207 -9.78 24.55 -6.87
N VAL A 208 -10.66 24.14 -5.95
CA VAL A 208 -10.31 23.94 -4.53
C VAL A 208 -9.33 22.77 -4.42
N SER A 209 -8.05 23.08 -4.20
CA SER A 209 -7.02 22.08 -3.91
C SER A 209 -7.02 21.78 -2.40
N VAL A 210 -7.30 20.52 -2.04
CA VAL A 210 -7.10 20.00 -0.67
C VAL A 210 -5.70 20.36 -0.17
N ALA A 211 -5.59 20.90 1.04
CA ALA A 211 -4.31 21.27 1.64
C ALA A 211 -3.36 20.06 1.63
N THR A 212 -2.34 20.11 0.77
CA THR A 212 -1.40 19.01 0.63
C THR A 212 -0.46 19.01 1.83
N ILE A 213 -0.29 17.86 2.46
CA ILE A 213 0.69 17.69 3.53
C ILE A 213 2.03 17.43 2.87
N ARG A 214 3.01 18.29 3.13
CA ARG A 214 4.36 18.17 2.60
C ARG A 214 5.34 17.88 3.71
N ARG A 215 6.19 16.87 3.48
CA ARG A 215 7.37 16.62 4.35
C ARG A 215 8.38 17.75 4.24
N CYS A 216 8.89 18.21 5.38
CA CYS A 216 9.93 19.24 5.39
C CYS A 216 11.30 18.65 5.03
N PHE A 217 12.10 19.42 4.28
CA PHE A 217 13.43 18.99 3.84
C PHE A 217 14.38 18.67 5.01
N VAL A 218 14.41 19.50 6.06
CA VAL A 218 15.25 19.28 7.25
C VAL A 218 14.86 17.98 7.97
N PHE A 219 13.57 17.63 7.98
CA PHE A 219 13.11 16.38 8.56
C PHE A 219 13.53 15.17 7.73
N GLN A 220 13.53 15.28 6.40
CA GLN A 220 14.08 14.23 5.52
C GLN A 220 15.57 14.00 5.77
N LEU A 221 16.33 15.06 6.06
CA LEU A 221 17.74 14.92 6.46
C LEU A 221 17.88 14.15 7.78
N CYS A 222 16.98 14.36 8.74
CA CYS A 222 16.95 13.58 9.99
C CYS A 222 16.62 12.11 9.73
N GLU A 223 15.72 11.79 8.80
CA GLU A 223 15.43 10.41 8.38
C GLU A 223 16.67 9.72 7.78
N VAL A 224 17.39 10.42 6.88
CA VAL A 224 18.62 9.91 6.27
C VAL A 224 19.73 9.73 7.30
N LEU A 225 19.88 10.69 8.22
CA LEU A 225 20.83 10.60 9.33
C LEU A 225 20.53 9.39 10.22
N ALA A 226 19.25 9.14 10.53
CA ALA A 226 18.86 7.97 11.31
C ALA A 226 19.22 6.65 10.59
N VAL A 227 19.02 6.57 9.27
CA VAL A 227 19.46 5.41 8.48
C VAL A 227 20.98 5.25 8.50
N PHE A 228 21.72 6.35 8.36
CA PHE A 228 23.18 6.34 8.45
C PHE A 228 23.66 5.84 9.82
N MET A 229 23.00 6.27 10.91
CA MET A 229 23.30 5.77 12.26
C MET A 229 23.09 4.26 12.39
N LEU A 230 22.05 3.70 11.77
CA LEU A 230 21.84 2.24 11.77
C LEU A 230 22.97 1.49 11.04
N PHE A 231 23.46 2.02 9.91
CA PHE A 231 24.62 1.43 9.23
C PHE A 231 25.90 1.58 10.04
N PHE A 232 26.08 2.72 10.71
CA PHE A 232 27.18 2.94 11.63
C PHE A 232 27.14 1.93 12.79
N ASP A 233 25.96 1.65 13.34
CA ASP A 233 25.77 0.66 14.40
C ASP A 233 26.12 -0.77 13.93
N ILE A 234 25.78 -1.13 12.69
CA ILE A 234 26.22 -2.42 12.10
C ILE A 234 27.75 -2.47 12.01
N GLY A 235 28.39 -1.38 11.59
CA GLY A 235 29.85 -1.25 11.57
C GLY A 235 30.47 -1.37 12.97
N LEU A 236 29.87 -0.75 13.98
CA LEU A 236 30.29 -0.86 15.38
C LEU A 236 30.20 -2.30 15.89
N VAL A 237 29.14 -3.04 15.53
CA VAL A 237 29.03 -4.46 15.90
C VAL A 237 30.15 -5.28 15.28
N LEU A 238 30.48 -5.06 14.00
CA LEU A 238 31.59 -5.75 13.34
C LEU A 238 32.94 -5.40 13.98
N TYR A 239 33.17 -4.13 14.34
CA TYR A 239 34.38 -3.72 15.04
C TYR A 239 34.47 -4.28 16.45
N PHE A 240 33.34 -4.35 17.17
CA PHE A 240 33.26 -4.98 18.48
C PHE A 240 33.65 -6.47 18.42
N LEU A 241 33.16 -7.20 17.40
CA LEU A 241 33.57 -8.59 17.18
C LEU A 241 35.07 -8.71 16.96
N TYR A 242 35.67 -7.81 16.17
CA TYR A 242 37.12 -7.76 15.99
C TYR A 242 37.89 -7.54 17.30
N VAL A 243 37.49 -6.55 18.11
CA VAL A 243 38.08 -6.27 19.43
C VAL A 243 37.93 -7.48 20.38
N LEU A 244 36.80 -8.18 20.31
CA LEU A 244 36.55 -9.38 21.09
C LEU A 244 37.45 -10.55 20.67
N PHE A 245 37.69 -10.75 19.37
CA PHE A 245 38.57 -11.81 18.86
C PHE A 245 40.05 -11.60 19.20
N ILE A 246 40.50 -10.35 19.31
CA ILE A 246 41.87 -10.03 19.72
C ILE A 246 42.07 -10.24 21.23
N GLY A 247 40.99 -10.29 22.02
CA GLY A 247 41.07 -10.45 23.48
C GLY A 247 41.40 -9.15 24.23
N ALA A 248 41.38 -8.01 23.54
CA ALA A 248 41.73 -6.70 24.09
C ALA A 248 40.87 -6.28 25.29
N LEU A 249 39.63 -6.80 25.40
CA LEU A 249 38.75 -6.58 26.55
C LEU A 249 39.32 -7.12 27.88
N ASN A 250 40.07 -8.23 27.83
CA ASN A 250 40.65 -8.85 29.03
C ASN A 250 42.13 -8.47 29.21
N SER A 251 42.79 -8.03 28.15
CA SER A 251 44.21 -7.67 28.12
C SER A 251 44.45 -6.25 28.66
N CYS A 252 43.53 -5.31 28.45
CA CYS A 252 43.71 -3.92 28.88
C CYS A 252 43.50 -3.73 30.40
N GLY A 253 44.58 -3.45 31.13
CA GLY A 253 44.58 -3.22 32.59
C GLY A 253 44.15 -1.81 33.03
N SER A 254 43.96 -0.86 32.11
CA SER A 254 43.65 0.53 32.46
C SER A 254 42.22 0.71 32.97
N VAL A 255 42.09 1.09 34.25
CA VAL A 255 40.80 1.40 34.88
C VAL A 255 40.09 2.56 34.16
N ALA A 256 40.84 3.57 33.69
CA ALA A 256 40.27 4.69 32.96
C ALA A 256 39.62 4.25 31.63
N THR A 257 40.31 3.41 30.86
CA THR A 257 39.80 2.85 29.61
C THR A 257 38.60 1.93 29.86
N GLN A 258 38.63 1.12 30.92
CA GLN A 258 37.49 0.27 31.29
C GLN A 258 36.24 1.09 31.65
N ILE A 259 36.36 2.12 32.48
CA ILE A 259 35.24 3.03 32.81
C ILE A 259 34.69 3.69 31.54
N PHE A 260 35.59 4.14 30.66
CA PHE A 260 35.23 4.75 29.38
C PHE A 260 34.43 3.79 28.49
N THR A 261 34.83 2.53 28.40
CA THR A 261 34.14 1.52 27.59
C THR A 261 32.75 1.17 28.13
N ILE A 262 32.60 1.06 29.45
CA ILE A 262 31.30 0.81 30.10
C ILE A 262 30.35 1.99 29.83
N GLY A 263 30.86 3.22 29.94
CA GLY A 263 30.10 4.42 29.60
C GLY A 263 29.65 4.42 28.13
N ALA A 264 30.52 3.97 27.22
CA ALA A 264 30.20 3.86 25.80
C ALA A 264 29.09 2.84 25.55
N ALA A 265 29.10 1.70 26.24
CA ALA A 265 28.03 0.69 26.14
C ALA A 265 26.65 1.26 26.54
N PHE A 266 26.56 2.03 27.63
CA PHE A 266 25.31 2.71 27.99
C PHE A 266 24.86 3.74 26.94
N CYS A 267 25.80 4.50 26.38
CA CYS A 267 25.50 5.46 25.32
C CYS A 267 25.02 4.76 24.03
N TYR A 268 25.60 3.62 23.69
CA TYR A 268 25.19 2.79 22.56
C TYR A 268 23.72 2.35 22.70
N PHE A 269 23.31 1.80 23.85
CA PHE A 269 21.89 1.49 24.10
C PHE A 269 20.98 2.73 24.11
N GLY A 270 21.50 3.86 24.58
CA GLY A 270 20.82 5.15 24.51
C GLY A 270 20.52 5.58 23.08
N LEU A 271 21.40 5.30 22.11
CA LEU A 271 21.20 5.62 20.69
C LEU A 271 19.97 4.90 20.12
N PHE A 272 19.81 3.59 20.39
CA PHE A 272 18.60 2.84 20.02
C PHE A 272 17.33 3.43 20.64
N THR A 273 17.43 3.90 21.88
CA THR A 273 16.30 4.54 22.57
C THR A 273 15.89 5.84 21.88
N VAL A 274 16.84 6.67 21.45
CA VAL A 274 16.56 7.90 20.69
C VAL A 274 15.96 7.58 19.33
N LEU A 275 16.52 6.62 18.59
CA LEU A 275 16.00 6.16 17.29
C LEU A 275 14.56 5.60 17.42
N TYR A 276 14.28 4.84 18.47
CA TYR A 276 12.95 4.32 18.78
C TYR A 276 11.93 5.45 18.97
N TYR A 277 12.25 6.44 19.83
CA TYR A 277 11.33 7.55 20.09
C TYR A 277 11.20 8.48 18.88
N PHE A 278 12.26 8.64 18.08
CA PHE A 278 12.21 9.39 16.82
C PHE A 278 11.23 8.74 15.83
N ALA A 279 11.34 7.41 15.63
CA ALA A 279 10.42 6.65 14.77
C ALA A 279 8.96 6.75 15.24
N ARG A 280 8.73 6.61 16.55
CA ARG A 280 7.38 6.70 17.13
C ARG A 280 6.80 8.12 17.05
N TYR A 281 7.62 9.14 17.32
CA TYR A 281 7.22 10.54 17.18
C TYR A 281 6.80 10.85 15.75
N ARG A 282 7.63 10.47 14.77
CA ARG A 282 7.35 10.61 13.34
C ARG A 282 5.99 10.02 12.96
N GLU A 283 5.77 8.75 13.31
CA GLU A 283 4.55 8.05 12.90
C GLU A 283 3.31 8.64 13.59
N HIS A 284 3.42 9.01 14.87
CA HIS A 284 2.32 9.63 15.60
C HIS A 284 1.83 10.93 14.94
N ILE A 285 2.75 11.84 14.60
CA ILE A 285 2.40 13.11 13.93
C ILE A 285 1.84 12.84 12.52
N LYS A 286 2.45 11.91 11.78
CA LYS A 286 1.97 11.50 10.45
C LYS A 286 0.50 11.04 10.50
N MET A 287 0.17 10.18 11.47
CA MET A 287 -1.19 9.67 11.67
C MET A 287 -2.17 10.77 12.08
N GLN A 288 -1.77 11.70 12.96
CA GLN A 288 -2.61 12.85 13.36
C GLN A 288 -2.97 13.78 12.19
N LEU A 289 -2.12 13.85 11.17
CA LEU A 289 -2.37 14.66 9.99
C LEU A 289 -3.25 13.95 8.96
N GLY A 290 -3.61 12.68 9.16
CA GLY A 290 -4.37 11.88 8.19
C GLY A 290 -3.55 11.45 6.96
N ALA A 291 -2.22 11.59 6.99
CA ALA A 291 -1.33 11.17 5.91
C ALA A 291 -0.89 9.70 6.10
N PHE A 292 -1.85 8.78 6.01
CA PHE A 292 -1.64 7.36 6.29
C PHE A 292 -0.61 6.71 5.34
N ALA A 293 -0.59 7.11 4.06
CA ALA A 293 0.37 6.64 3.07
C ALA A 293 1.54 7.62 2.82
N GLU A 294 2.74 7.09 2.55
CA GLU A 294 3.93 7.90 2.19
C GLU A 294 3.75 8.69 0.87
N ASN A 295 2.91 8.18 -0.04
CA ASN A 295 2.60 8.80 -1.34
C ASN A 295 1.71 10.04 -1.22
N ASP A 296 1.00 10.19 -0.10
CA ASP A 296 0.13 11.35 0.11
C ASP A 296 0.93 12.57 0.61
N GLN A 297 2.25 12.39 0.85
CA GLN A 297 3.14 13.37 1.46
C GLN A 297 4.11 14.06 0.47
N THR A 298 4.15 13.62 -0.79
CA THR A 298 5.13 14.10 -1.79
C THR A 298 4.69 15.36 -2.52
N GLY A 299 3.47 15.85 -2.29
CA GLY A 299 3.01 17.13 -2.83
C GLY A 299 3.10 17.21 -4.36
N ASP A 300 2.80 16.12 -5.07
CA ASP A 300 2.81 16.13 -6.54
C ASP A 300 1.71 17.09 -7.03
N LEU A 301 2.12 18.31 -7.40
CA LEU A 301 1.22 19.38 -7.83
C LEU A 301 0.47 19.01 -9.12
N ARG A 302 0.96 18.02 -9.88
CA ARG A 302 0.33 17.50 -11.10
C ARG A 302 -1.08 16.95 -10.86
N LYS A 303 -1.42 16.59 -9.62
CA LYS A 303 -2.75 16.10 -9.23
C LYS A 303 -3.85 17.18 -9.30
N TYR A 304 -3.47 18.45 -9.16
CA TYR A 304 -4.40 19.58 -9.06
C TYR A 304 -4.30 20.54 -10.27
N VAL A 305 -3.55 20.16 -11.32
CA VAL A 305 -3.44 20.99 -12.52
C VAL A 305 -4.75 20.93 -13.28
N ASP A 306 -5.37 22.10 -13.46
CA ASP A 306 -6.48 22.25 -14.37
C ASP A 306 -5.98 22.09 -15.82
N LEU A 307 -6.48 21.04 -16.49
CA LEU A 307 -6.09 20.68 -17.85
C LEU A 307 -6.52 21.73 -18.88
N ARG A 308 -7.58 22.49 -18.59
CA ARG A 308 -8.14 23.48 -19.51
C ARG A 308 -7.59 24.89 -19.28
N ALA A 309 -7.20 25.24 -18.05
CA ALA A 309 -6.70 26.58 -17.72
C ALA A 309 -5.18 26.78 -17.92
N ASP A 310 -4.36 25.72 -17.92
CA ASP A 310 -2.90 25.88 -17.94
C ASP A 310 -2.32 25.97 -19.37
N LYS A 311 -2.03 27.21 -19.80
CA LYS A 311 -1.40 27.55 -21.08
C LYS A 311 0.05 27.05 -21.23
N LYS A 312 0.68 26.44 -20.21
CA LYS A 312 2.07 25.94 -20.24
C LYS A 312 2.23 24.49 -20.70
N LEU A 313 1.14 23.86 -21.14
CA LEU A 313 1.09 22.48 -21.64
C LEU A 313 1.48 22.39 -23.13
N ASP A 314 2.61 22.99 -23.51
CA ASP A 314 3.02 23.11 -24.93
C ASP A 314 3.51 21.80 -25.56
N SER A 315 3.87 20.79 -24.75
CA SER A 315 4.43 19.53 -25.22
C SER A 315 3.47 18.37 -24.97
N THR A 316 3.24 17.56 -26.01
CA THR A 316 2.47 16.31 -25.95
C THR A 316 2.92 15.40 -24.81
N LYS A 317 4.23 15.33 -24.55
CA LYS A 317 4.79 14.54 -23.44
C LYS A 317 4.36 15.07 -22.06
N LYS A 318 4.43 16.40 -21.85
CA LYS A 318 3.99 17.01 -20.57
C LYS A 318 2.49 16.79 -20.37
N MET A 319 1.71 16.92 -21.44
CA MET A 319 0.27 16.68 -21.43
C MET A 319 -0.08 15.25 -21.04
N LEU A 320 0.58 14.27 -21.66
CA LEU A 320 0.40 12.86 -21.31
C LEU A 320 0.82 12.56 -19.87
N ASP A 321 1.91 13.14 -19.37
CA ASP A 321 2.32 12.95 -17.98
C ASP A 321 1.26 13.48 -16.99
N VAL A 322 0.65 14.64 -17.27
CA VAL A 322 -0.44 15.19 -16.44
C VAL A 322 -1.71 14.35 -16.57
N ILE A 323 -2.12 13.97 -17.78
CA ILE A 323 -3.30 13.13 -18.04
C ILE A 323 -3.18 11.79 -17.30
N ARG A 324 -2.03 11.11 -17.41
CA ARG A 324 -1.81 9.83 -16.73
C ARG A 324 -1.88 9.98 -15.21
N THR A 325 -1.24 11.03 -14.67
CA THR A 325 -1.26 11.30 -13.23
C THR A 325 -2.68 11.60 -12.72
N ARG A 326 -3.42 12.47 -13.40
CA ARG A 326 -4.82 12.78 -13.05
C ARG A 326 -5.72 11.57 -13.21
N LEU A 327 -5.61 10.82 -14.31
CA LEU A 327 -6.43 9.64 -14.56
C LEU A 327 -6.21 8.58 -13.49
N TYR A 328 -4.95 8.34 -13.10
CA TYR A 328 -4.60 7.46 -11.99
C TYR A 328 -5.29 7.88 -10.68
N HIS A 329 -5.25 9.18 -10.34
CA HIS A 329 -5.84 9.69 -9.10
C HIS A 329 -7.37 9.77 -9.13
N ALA A 330 -7.98 10.09 -10.27
CA ALA A 330 -9.43 10.05 -10.48
C ALA A 330 -9.94 8.62 -10.33
N THR A 331 -9.24 7.65 -10.93
CA THR A 331 -9.57 6.22 -10.82
C THR A 331 -9.43 5.73 -9.38
N ARG A 332 -8.37 6.11 -8.66
CA ARG A 332 -8.18 5.76 -7.23
C ARG A 332 -9.29 6.31 -6.34
N ARG A 333 -9.89 7.46 -6.69
CA ARG A 333 -11.06 8.03 -5.99
C ARG A 333 -12.39 7.41 -6.42
N GLY A 334 -12.41 6.67 -7.53
CA GLY A 334 -13.63 6.14 -8.13
C GLY A 334 -14.48 7.21 -8.83
N ASP A 335 -13.92 8.39 -9.13
CA ASP A 335 -14.66 9.48 -9.78
C ASP A 335 -14.73 9.28 -11.29
N VAL A 336 -15.80 8.60 -11.72
CA VAL A 336 -16.03 8.27 -13.14
C VAL A 336 -16.27 9.52 -13.99
N HIS A 337 -16.83 10.60 -13.41
CA HIS A 337 -17.05 11.85 -14.14
C HIS A 337 -15.73 12.51 -14.48
N GLU A 338 -14.83 12.64 -13.51
CA GLU A 338 -13.51 13.21 -13.76
C GLU A 338 -12.68 12.33 -14.72
N MET A 339 -12.77 11.00 -14.58
CA MET A 339 -12.13 10.08 -15.53
C MET A 339 -12.60 10.36 -16.97
N ARG A 340 -13.91 10.56 -17.17
CA ARG A 340 -14.49 10.87 -18.48
C ARG A 340 -13.97 12.19 -19.02
N GLU A 341 -14.00 13.25 -18.22
CA GLU A 341 -13.47 14.57 -18.61
C GLU A 341 -12.01 14.50 -19.07
N ILE A 342 -11.17 13.75 -18.34
CA ILE A 342 -9.75 13.59 -18.67
C ILE A 342 -9.57 12.83 -20.01
N LEU A 343 -10.36 11.77 -20.23
CA LEU A 343 -10.28 10.97 -21.45
C LEU A 343 -10.86 11.70 -22.67
N GLU A 344 -11.94 12.46 -22.50
CA GLU A 344 -12.49 13.36 -23.53
C GLU A 344 -11.48 14.42 -23.92
N TYR A 345 -10.85 15.08 -22.93
CA TYR A 345 -9.78 16.04 -23.18
C TYR A 345 -8.62 15.42 -23.98
N ALA A 346 -8.21 14.18 -23.64
CA ALA A 346 -7.16 13.47 -24.37
C ALA A 346 -7.58 13.15 -25.82
N LYS A 347 -8.86 12.83 -26.06
CA LYS A 347 -9.43 12.59 -27.38
C LYS A 347 -9.48 13.87 -28.22
N GLU A 348 -9.97 14.97 -27.66
CA GLU A 348 -10.06 16.30 -28.30
C GLU A 348 -8.68 16.80 -28.76
N ARG A 349 -7.65 16.60 -27.93
CA ARG A 349 -6.26 16.95 -28.26
C ARG A 349 -5.59 15.99 -29.25
N GLY A 350 -6.31 15.00 -29.75
CA GLY A 350 -5.82 14.05 -30.76
C GLY A 350 -4.79 13.06 -30.24
N LEU A 351 -4.64 12.90 -28.91
CA LEU A 351 -3.64 12.00 -28.32
C LEU A 351 -3.97 10.51 -28.55
N MET A 352 -5.23 10.21 -28.86
CA MET A 352 -5.71 8.86 -29.17
C MET A 352 -5.52 8.46 -30.65
N LYS A 353 -5.05 9.38 -31.50
CA LYS A 353 -4.71 9.06 -32.88
C LYS A 353 -3.52 8.10 -32.93
N SER A 354 -3.43 7.33 -34.01
CA SER A 354 -2.38 6.31 -34.23
C SER A 354 -0.96 6.85 -34.10
N GLU A 355 -0.73 8.12 -34.40
CA GLU A 355 0.57 8.80 -34.29
C GLU A 355 1.11 8.83 -32.85
N VAL A 356 0.24 9.14 -31.89
CA VAL A 356 0.60 9.21 -30.46
C VAL A 356 0.38 7.87 -29.78
N GLY A 357 -0.74 7.20 -30.08
CA GLY A 357 -1.04 5.83 -29.64
C GLY A 357 -1.48 5.69 -28.18
N PHE A 358 -2.06 6.72 -27.57
CA PHE A 358 -2.70 6.60 -26.25
C PHE A 358 -4.08 5.90 -26.37
N PRO A 359 -4.47 4.96 -25.47
CA PRO A 359 -3.74 4.46 -24.29
C PRO A 359 -2.75 3.31 -24.58
N ARG A 360 -2.91 2.57 -25.69
CA ARG A 360 -2.21 1.29 -25.95
C ARG A 360 -0.69 1.34 -25.87
N LYS A 361 -0.05 2.38 -26.41
CA LYS A 361 1.42 2.54 -26.40
C LYS A 361 1.98 2.87 -25.01
N PHE A 362 1.17 3.52 -24.17
CA PHE A 362 1.60 4.03 -22.87
C PHE A 362 1.37 3.05 -21.72
N TYR A 363 0.36 2.19 -21.84
CA TYR A 363 0.03 1.14 -20.87
C TYR A 363 0.38 -0.25 -21.41
N THR A 364 1.50 -0.36 -22.11
CA THR A 364 2.07 -1.67 -22.49
C THR A 364 2.65 -2.37 -21.27
N THR A 365 2.65 -3.72 -21.31
CA THR A 365 3.26 -4.53 -20.26
C THR A 365 4.70 -4.09 -19.98
N PRO A 366 5.03 -3.67 -18.74
CA PRO A 366 6.37 -3.22 -18.41
C PRO A 366 7.35 -4.39 -18.40
N LYS A 367 8.60 -4.14 -18.83
CA LYS A 367 9.64 -5.17 -18.87
C LYS A 367 10.39 -5.24 -17.54
N ILE A 368 10.59 -6.45 -17.02
CA ILE A 368 11.48 -6.71 -15.89
C ILE A 368 12.93 -6.63 -16.40
N ARG A 369 13.66 -5.59 -16.00
CA ARG A 369 15.07 -5.36 -16.35
C ARG A 369 15.98 -5.95 -15.28
N TRP A 370 17.13 -6.48 -15.70
CA TRP A 370 18.13 -7.07 -14.79
C TRP A 370 17.53 -8.14 -13.86
N LYS A 371 16.48 -8.84 -14.30
CA LYS A 371 15.68 -9.79 -13.52
C LYS A 371 14.94 -9.24 -12.28
N PHE A 372 15.25 -8.04 -11.78
CA PHE A 372 14.70 -7.51 -10.53
C PHE A 372 13.89 -6.23 -10.67
N PHE A 373 14.14 -5.39 -11.68
CA PHE A 373 13.61 -4.03 -11.70
C PHE A 373 12.53 -3.85 -12.77
N SER A 374 11.33 -3.50 -12.34
CA SER A 374 10.25 -3.04 -13.21
C SER A 374 9.62 -1.77 -12.65
N ARG A 375 9.17 -0.90 -13.55
CA ARG A 375 8.48 0.35 -13.24
C ARG A 375 7.00 0.20 -13.60
N SER A 376 6.13 0.49 -12.64
CA SER A 376 4.68 0.51 -12.87
C SER A 376 4.34 1.56 -13.92
N THR A 377 3.40 1.21 -14.79
CA THR A 377 2.79 2.14 -15.74
C THR A 377 1.63 2.92 -15.13
N GLU A 378 1.24 2.58 -13.89
CA GLU A 378 0.12 3.16 -13.16
C GLU A 378 -1.19 2.97 -13.94
N ASN A 379 -1.37 1.76 -14.47
CA ASN A 379 -2.49 1.46 -15.35
C ASN A 379 -3.82 1.60 -14.58
N PRO A 380 -4.73 2.49 -15.02
CA PRO A 380 -5.99 2.72 -14.33
C PRO A 380 -6.90 1.48 -14.33
N VAL A 381 -6.76 0.57 -15.30
CA VAL A 381 -7.56 -0.67 -15.37
C VAL A 381 -7.32 -1.55 -14.13
N HIS A 382 -6.07 -1.72 -13.71
CA HIS A 382 -5.72 -2.51 -12.52
C HIS A 382 -6.31 -1.93 -11.23
N ILE A 383 -6.38 -0.60 -11.14
CA ILE A 383 -6.90 0.12 -9.98
C ILE A 383 -8.42 0.01 -9.94
N ALA A 384 -9.08 0.28 -11.08
CA ALA A 384 -10.53 0.15 -11.19
C ALA A 384 -10.97 -1.28 -10.91
N ALA A 385 -10.22 -2.28 -11.38
CA ALA A 385 -10.47 -3.69 -11.10
C ALA A 385 -10.31 -4.04 -9.62
N GLY A 386 -9.22 -3.58 -8.98
CA GLY A 386 -9.01 -3.81 -7.54
C GLY A 386 -10.06 -3.13 -6.65
N LEU A 387 -10.57 -1.96 -7.04
CA LEU A 387 -11.62 -1.23 -6.32
C LEU A 387 -13.02 -1.76 -6.57
N GLY A 388 -13.21 -2.61 -7.58
CA GLY A 388 -14.53 -3.08 -8.00
C GLY A 388 -15.37 -2.03 -8.75
N ASN A 389 -14.73 -1.00 -9.34
CA ASN A 389 -15.45 0.07 -10.05
C ASN A 389 -15.74 -0.32 -11.50
N ILE A 390 -16.83 -1.05 -11.71
CA ILE A 390 -17.27 -1.54 -13.03
C ILE A 390 -17.51 -0.40 -14.02
N ARG A 391 -18.18 0.69 -13.60
CA ARG A 391 -18.43 1.85 -14.48
C ARG A 391 -17.13 2.50 -14.97
N GLY A 392 -16.13 2.56 -14.09
CA GLY A 392 -14.79 3.02 -14.46
C GLY A 392 -14.11 2.07 -15.45
N LEU A 393 -14.27 0.75 -15.29
CA LEU A 393 -13.74 -0.24 -16.24
C LEU A 393 -14.43 -0.16 -17.61
N GLU A 394 -15.76 -0.02 -17.65
CA GLU A 394 -16.53 0.19 -18.88
C GLU A 394 -16.06 1.42 -19.64
N LEU A 395 -15.84 2.53 -18.92
CA LEU A 395 -15.28 3.75 -19.50
C LEU A 395 -13.86 3.51 -20.05
N LEU A 396 -12.99 2.81 -19.32
CA LEU A 396 -11.64 2.53 -19.80
C LEU A 396 -11.66 1.60 -21.03
N GLU A 397 -12.53 0.60 -21.06
CA GLU A 397 -12.74 -0.27 -22.22
C GLU A 397 -13.22 0.51 -23.45
N GLU A 398 -14.19 1.43 -23.28
CA GLU A 398 -14.71 2.30 -24.35
C GLU A 398 -13.59 3.10 -25.03
N TYR A 399 -12.62 3.57 -24.25
CA TYR A 399 -11.46 4.33 -24.73
C TYR A 399 -10.26 3.46 -25.15
N GLY A 400 -10.45 2.14 -25.27
CA GLY A 400 -9.49 1.21 -25.88
C GLY A 400 -8.34 0.77 -24.98
N PHE A 401 -8.53 0.81 -23.66
CA PHE A 401 -7.59 0.21 -22.71
C PHE A 401 -7.65 -1.33 -22.78
N ASP A 402 -6.50 -1.97 -22.58
CA ASP A 402 -6.39 -3.43 -22.61
C ASP A 402 -6.66 -4.03 -21.23
N LEU A 403 -7.67 -4.90 -21.14
CA LEU A 403 -8.07 -5.60 -19.92
C LEU A 403 -7.14 -6.79 -19.56
N THR A 404 -6.24 -7.17 -20.47
CA THR A 404 -5.29 -8.28 -20.28
C THR A 404 -3.87 -7.81 -19.96
N ALA A 405 -3.62 -6.49 -20.01
CA ALA A 405 -2.30 -5.92 -19.79
C ALA A 405 -1.75 -6.27 -18.41
N LEU A 406 -0.46 -6.59 -18.34
CA LEU A 406 0.23 -6.81 -17.06
C LEU A 406 0.77 -5.49 -16.54
N ASP A 407 0.67 -5.22 -15.24
CA ASP A 407 1.30 -4.06 -14.62
C ASP A 407 1.86 -4.39 -13.23
N LYS A 408 2.83 -3.59 -12.78
CA LYS A 408 3.38 -3.68 -11.43
C LYS A 408 2.44 -2.97 -10.45
N VAL A 409 1.65 -3.74 -9.71
CA VAL A 409 0.68 -3.23 -8.73
C VAL A 409 1.38 -2.86 -7.42
N GLN A 410 2.20 -3.78 -6.89
CA GLN A 410 2.99 -3.56 -5.69
C GLN A 410 4.14 -2.59 -5.99
N ARG A 411 4.01 -1.37 -5.49
CA ARG A 411 4.99 -0.29 -5.71
C ARG A 411 5.78 -0.07 -4.44
N VAL A 412 7.10 -0.23 -4.57
CA VAL A 412 8.03 0.26 -3.55
C VAL A 412 8.14 1.77 -3.72
N VAL A 413 7.70 2.50 -2.71
CA VAL A 413 7.89 3.96 -2.64
C VAL A 413 9.32 4.21 -2.21
N ILE A 414 10.21 4.49 -3.16
CA ILE A 414 11.58 4.94 -2.85
C ILE A 414 11.50 6.39 -2.37
N SER A 415 11.36 6.55 -1.05
CA SER A 415 11.39 7.84 -0.37
C SER A 415 12.32 7.75 0.84
N THR A 416 12.78 8.89 1.35
CA THR A 416 13.59 8.94 2.58
C THR A 416 12.86 8.27 3.75
N GLY A 417 11.54 8.49 3.84
CA GLY A 417 10.67 7.82 4.80
C GLY A 417 10.57 6.32 4.61
N GLY A 418 10.44 5.85 3.35
CA GLY A 418 10.41 4.42 3.02
C GLY A 418 11.74 3.71 3.33
N LEU A 419 12.87 4.34 3.02
CA LEU A 419 14.21 3.85 3.33
C LEU A 419 14.44 3.78 4.85
N PHE A 420 14.08 4.85 5.57
CA PHE A 420 14.10 4.88 7.04
C PHE A 420 13.31 3.72 7.63
N TRP A 421 12.08 3.55 7.17
CA TRP A 421 11.19 2.52 7.66
C TRP A 421 11.65 1.09 7.31
N HIS A 422 12.39 0.90 6.20
CA HIS A 422 12.97 -0.39 5.83
C HIS A 422 14.07 -0.86 6.79
N PHE A 423 14.89 0.07 7.31
CA PHE A 423 15.97 -0.29 8.25
C PHE A 423 15.52 -0.25 9.71
N ILE A 424 14.71 0.74 10.10
CA ILE A 424 14.28 0.90 11.50
C ILE A 424 13.39 -0.24 11.98
N GLN A 425 12.77 -1.02 11.07
CA GLN A 425 11.95 -2.17 11.42
C GLN A 425 12.70 -3.26 12.20
N LEU A 426 14.03 -3.29 12.11
CA LEU A 426 14.89 -4.14 12.94
C LEU A 426 14.73 -3.83 14.44
N ILE A 427 14.35 -2.59 14.79
CA ILE A 427 14.24 -2.09 16.17
C ILE A 427 12.78 -1.78 16.53
N VAL A 428 11.99 -1.29 15.57
CA VAL A 428 10.62 -0.80 15.79
C VAL A 428 9.64 -1.55 14.90
N LYS A 429 8.81 -2.39 15.51
CA LYS A 429 7.67 -2.98 14.80
C LYS A 429 6.69 -1.89 14.34
N ARG A 430 6.37 -1.91 13.05
CA ARG A 430 5.29 -1.09 12.48
C ARG A 430 3.94 -1.54 13.02
N PRO A 431 2.97 -0.64 13.18
CA PRO A 431 1.59 -1.03 13.44
C PRO A 431 1.03 -1.80 12.23
N GLU A 432 0.31 -2.90 12.50
CA GLU A 432 -0.33 -3.76 11.50
C GLU A 432 -1.33 -2.95 10.64
N GLY A 433 -1.37 -3.22 9.32
CA GLY A 433 -2.34 -2.61 8.42
C GLY A 433 -1.90 -1.31 7.73
N SER A 434 -0.60 -0.96 7.76
CA SER A 434 -0.09 0.05 6.83
C SER A 434 0.07 -0.57 5.43
N ASP A 435 -0.62 -0.06 4.41
CA ASP A 435 -0.61 -0.58 3.02
C ASP A 435 0.79 -0.78 2.38
N ALA A 436 1.84 -0.27 3.03
CA ALA A 436 3.24 -0.51 2.70
C ALA A 436 3.74 -1.93 3.01
N GLU A 437 2.92 -2.78 3.66
CA GLU A 437 3.19 -4.22 3.82
C GLU A 437 3.18 -4.98 2.48
N SER A 438 2.60 -4.41 1.43
CA SER A 438 2.46 -5.09 0.13
C SER A 438 3.72 -5.11 -0.75
N ALA A 439 4.84 -4.52 -0.33
CA ALA A 439 6.06 -4.51 -1.14
C ALA A 439 7.17 -5.33 -0.46
N ASP A 440 7.09 -6.65 -0.61
CA ASP A 440 7.93 -7.63 0.08
C ASP A 440 9.45 -7.43 -0.08
N SER A 441 9.93 -6.73 -1.11
CA SER A 441 11.32 -6.25 -1.22
C SER A 441 11.53 -5.46 -2.51
N ILE A 442 12.51 -4.55 -2.53
CA ILE A 442 12.95 -3.80 -3.74
C ILE A 442 13.26 -4.74 -4.91
N PHE A 443 13.77 -5.94 -4.62
CA PHE A 443 14.20 -6.92 -5.60
C PHE A 443 13.09 -7.88 -6.04
N HIS A 444 11.92 -7.83 -5.40
CA HIS A 444 10.78 -8.65 -5.74
C HIS A 444 9.84 -7.82 -6.62
N THR A 445 9.73 -8.21 -7.89
CA THR A 445 8.75 -7.60 -8.79
C THR A 445 7.82 -8.64 -9.38
N SER A 446 6.53 -8.38 -9.27
CA SER A 446 5.45 -9.17 -9.83
C SER A 446 4.58 -8.25 -10.68
N LEU A 447 4.29 -8.69 -11.89
CA LEU A 447 3.38 -8.06 -12.83
C LEU A 447 2.12 -8.89 -12.89
N LEU A 448 0.99 -8.23 -12.66
CA LEU A 448 -0.31 -8.86 -12.49
C LEU A 448 -1.27 -8.34 -13.55
N THR A 449 -2.26 -9.14 -13.94
CA THR A 449 -3.37 -8.69 -14.79
C THR A 449 -4.42 -7.98 -13.93
N PRO A 450 -5.35 -7.19 -14.51
CA PRO A 450 -6.47 -6.63 -13.77
C PRO A 450 -7.31 -7.71 -13.07
N LEU A 451 -7.44 -8.90 -13.66
CA LEU A 451 -8.13 -10.03 -13.06
C LEU A 451 -7.44 -10.51 -11.76
N HIS A 452 -6.11 -10.56 -11.70
CA HIS A 452 -5.40 -10.85 -10.45
C HIS A 452 -5.74 -9.82 -9.36
N CYS A 453 -5.82 -8.53 -9.70
CA CYS A 453 -6.19 -7.49 -8.75
C CYS A 453 -7.60 -7.70 -8.21
N ALA A 454 -8.58 -7.92 -9.08
CA ALA A 454 -9.98 -8.12 -8.70
C ALA A 454 -10.16 -9.37 -7.83
N VAL A 455 -9.45 -10.46 -8.14
CA VAL A 455 -9.49 -11.70 -7.35
C VAL A 455 -8.84 -11.49 -5.99
N ALA A 456 -7.65 -10.88 -5.93
CA ALA A 456 -6.92 -10.64 -4.68
C ALA A 456 -7.65 -9.70 -3.72
N THR A 457 -8.46 -8.76 -4.24
CA THR A 457 -9.26 -7.85 -3.42
C THR A 457 -10.68 -8.34 -3.16
N GLY A 458 -11.04 -9.54 -3.62
CA GLY A 458 -12.34 -10.15 -3.35
C GLY A 458 -13.52 -9.56 -4.13
N GLN A 459 -13.28 -8.90 -5.27
CA GLN A 459 -14.31 -8.19 -6.04
C GLN A 459 -15.08 -9.11 -7.01
N LEU A 460 -16.00 -9.92 -6.47
CA LEU A 460 -16.75 -10.93 -7.23
C LEU A 460 -17.44 -10.39 -8.50
N THR A 461 -18.16 -9.27 -8.40
CA THR A 461 -18.89 -8.67 -9.53
C THR A 461 -17.95 -8.24 -10.65
N THR A 462 -16.77 -7.75 -10.29
CA THR A 462 -15.74 -7.32 -11.25
C THR A 462 -15.03 -8.52 -11.87
N VAL A 463 -14.79 -9.58 -11.10
CA VAL A 463 -14.28 -10.86 -11.63
C VAL A 463 -15.22 -11.40 -12.70
N ARG A 464 -16.53 -11.49 -12.42
CA ARG A 464 -17.55 -11.91 -13.41
C ARG A 464 -17.51 -11.05 -14.66
N TRP A 465 -17.54 -9.72 -14.49
CA TRP A 465 -17.54 -8.76 -15.59
C TRP A 465 -16.31 -8.89 -16.50
N LEU A 466 -15.12 -9.15 -15.93
CA LEU A 466 -13.89 -9.40 -16.68
C LEU A 466 -13.92 -10.73 -17.42
N LEU A 467 -14.41 -11.80 -16.77
CA LEU A 467 -14.50 -13.14 -17.36
C LEU A 467 -15.53 -13.22 -18.49
N GLU A 468 -16.67 -12.52 -18.38
CA GLU A 468 -17.67 -12.35 -19.44
C GLU A 468 -17.07 -11.73 -20.71
N ARG A 469 -16.05 -10.89 -20.57
CA ARG A 469 -15.27 -10.27 -21.67
C ARG A 469 -14.14 -11.14 -22.19
N ARG A 470 -14.14 -12.42 -21.84
CA ARG A 470 -13.14 -13.43 -22.26
C ARG A 470 -11.71 -13.08 -21.81
N VAL A 471 -11.55 -12.39 -20.68
CA VAL A 471 -10.23 -12.25 -20.05
C VAL A 471 -9.80 -13.64 -19.56
N PRO A 472 -8.63 -14.16 -20.00
CA PRO A 472 -8.24 -15.53 -19.72
C PRO A 472 -7.92 -15.74 -18.22
N PRO A 473 -8.62 -16.66 -17.53
CA PRO A 473 -8.42 -16.90 -16.10
C PRO A 473 -7.14 -17.67 -15.77
N GLY A 474 -6.51 -18.30 -16.77
CA GLY A 474 -5.24 -19.03 -16.63
C GLY A 474 -3.98 -18.19 -16.85
N THR A 475 -4.10 -16.87 -17.04
CA THR A 475 -2.93 -16.03 -17.32
C THR A 475 -1.98 -16.01 -16.14
N LEU A 476 -0.74 -16.47 -16.33
CA LEU A 476 0.28 -16.44 -15.27
C LEU A 476 0.82 -15.03 -15.03
N ALA A 477 0.98 -14.67 -13.77
CA ALA A 477 1.74 -13.49 -13.37
C ALA A 477 3.20 -13.57 -13.86
N GLN A 478 3.77 -12.43 -14.26
CA GLN A 478 5.19 -12.35 -14.60
C GLN A 478 5.96 -11.82 -13.40
N ALA A 479 6.86 -12.63 -12.84
CA ALA A 479 7.63 -12.22 -11.67
C ALA A 479 9.12 -12.55 -11.78
N SER A 480 9.92 -11.73 -11.10
CA SER A 480 11.36 -11.94 -10.87
C SER A 480 11.63 -13.30 -10.24
N PHE A 481 10.86 -13.64 -9.20
CA PHE A 481 10.90 -14.91 -8.51
C PHE A 481 9.89 -15.86 -9.11
N ARG A 482 10.31 -17.10 -9.36
CA ARG A 482 9.46 -18.15 -9.94
C ARG A 482 8.25 -18.46 -9.08
N SER A 483 8.42 -18.41 -7.75
CA SER A 483 7.34 -18.63 -6.78
C SER A 483 6.11 -17.76 -7.02
N ASN A 484 6.31 -16.52 -7.49
CA ASN A 484 5.25 -15.53 -7.64
C ASN A 484 4.57 -15.57 -9.01
N ARG A 485 4.91 -16.54 -9.88
CA ARG A 485 4.35 -16.70 -11.23
C ARG A 485 3.09 -17.54 -11.21
N ILE A 486 2.09 -17.08 -10.47
CA ILE A 486 0.84 -17.81 -10.22
C ILE A 486 -0.29 -17.29 -11.11
N PRO A 487 -1.32 -18.11 -11.42
CA PRO A 487 -2.56 -17.64 -12.05
C PRO A 487 -3.51 -17.00 -11.01
N PRO A 488 -4.55 -16.26 -11.45
CA PRO A 488 -5.57 -15.68 -10.57
C PRO A 488 -6.17 -16.65 -9.56
N LEU A 489 -6.37 -17.93 -9.93
CA LEU A 489 -6.96 -18.95 -9.04
C LEU A 489 -6.20 -19.13 -7.70
N PHE A 490 -4.88 -18.90 -7.68
CA PHE A 490 -4.06 -18.99 -6.46
C PHE A 490 -4.30 -17.82 -5.49
N LEU A 491 -4.90 -16.73 -5.97
CA LEU A 491 -5.23 -15.54 -5.18
C LEU A 491 -6.68 -15.56 -4.68
N ALA A 492 -7.48 -16.57 -5.06
CA ALA A 492 -8.87 -16.64 -4.65
C ALA A 492 -9.00 -17.04 -3.17
N GLU A 493 -9.51 -16.12 -2.35
CA GLU A 493 -9.85 -16.38 -0.95
C GLU A 493 -11.33 -16.72 -0.75
N HIS A 494 -12.20 -16.32 -1.69
CA HIS A 494 -13.64 -16.55 -1.63
C HIS A 494 -14.05 -17.70 -2.55
N VAL A 495 -15.00 -18.51 -2.08
CA VAL A 495 -15.52 -19.69 -2.79
C VAL A 495 -16.18 -19.29 -4.11
N GLU A 496 -16.97 -18.23 -4.09
CA GLU A 496 -17.67 -17.74 -5.28
C GLU A 496 -16.67 -17.33 -6.36
N ILE A 497 -15.58 -16.67 -5.98
CA ILE A 497 -14.55 -16.24 -6.95
C ILE A 497 -13.82 -17.45 -7.54
N ALA A 498 -13.45 -18.43 -6.71
CA ALA A 498 -12.86 -19.67 -7.21
C ALA A 498 -13.80 -20.37 -8.20
N ARG A 499 -15.09 -20.48 -7.85
CA ARG A 499 -16.13 -21.05 -8.72
C ARG A 499 -16.26 -20.30 -10.05
N GLU A 500 -16.32 -18.97 -10.04
CA GLU A 500 -16.39 -18.17 -11.28
C GLU A 500 -15.16 -18.41 -12.18
N LEU A 501 -13.96 -18.45 -11.60
CA LEU A 501 -12.74 -18.74 -12.37
C LEU A 501 -12.80 -20.14 -13.01
N LEU A 502 -13.25 -21.15 -12.27
CA LEU A 502 -13.37 -22.53 -12.74
C LEU A 502 -14.45 -22.68 -13.84
N LEU A 503 -15.61 -22.03 -13.66
CA LEU A 503 -16.68 -21.97 -14.67
C LEU A 503 -16.18 -21.39 -16.00
N HIS A 504 -15.27 -20.41 -15.95
CA HIS A 504 -14.66 -19.78 -17.11
C HIS A 504 -13.37 -20.46 -17.60
N GLY A 505 -13.09 -21.69 -17.15
CA GLY A 505 -12.01 -22.52 -17.67
C GLY A 505 -10.65 -22.33 -17.00
N ALA A 506 -10.61 -21.86 -15.75
CA ALA A 506 -9.40 -21.98 -14.94
C ALA A 506 -9.10 -23.47 -14.68
N ASP A 507 -7.83 -23.85 -14.84
CA ASP A 507 -7.40 -25.23 -14.60
C ASP A 507 -7.31 -25.53 -13.08
N PRO A 508 -8.12 -26.46 -12.53
CA PRO A 508 -8.09 -26.84 -11.12
C PRO A 508 -6.82 -27.62 -10.73
N LEU A 509 -6.09 -28.18 -11.69
CA LEU A 509 -4.88 -28.99 -11.49
C LEU A 509 -3.58 -28.22 -11.79
N VAL A 510 -3.68 -26.91 -12.06
CA VAL A 510 -2.54 -26.10 -12.50
C VAL A 510 -1.39 -26.10 -11.50
N ILE A 511 -0.17 -26.31 -12.00
CA ILE A 511 1.07 -26.19 -11.24
C ILE A 511 1.93 -25.08 -11.87
N PRO A 512 2.08 -23.92 -11.21
CA PRO A 512 2.72 -22.75 -11.80
C PRO A 512 4.26 -22.85 -11.78
N ASP A 513 4.87 -23.55 -12.75
CA ASP A 513 6.32 -23.84 -12.89
C ASP A 513 6.74 -25.21 -12.30
N PRO A 514 6.21 -26.32 -12.86
CA PRO A 514 6.45 -27.67 -12.35
C PRO A 514 7.95 -28.02 -12.40
N GLY A 515 8.46 -28.63 -11.33
CA GLY A 515 9.85 -29.06 -11.22
C GLY A 515 10.86 -27.98 -10.82
N PHE A 516 10.41 -26.75 -10.55
CA PHE A 516 11.26 -25.67 -10.05
C PHE A 516 10.90 -25.29 -8.60
N MET A 517 10.17 -24.19 -8.39
CA MET A 517 9.85 -23.69 -7.04
C MET A 517 8.41 -24.00 -6.62
N ASN A 518 7.44 -23.83 -7.52
CA ASN A 518 6.05 -24.09 -7.19
C ASN A 518 5.75 -25.56 -7.47
N THR A 519 5.48 -26.28 -6.40
CA THR A 519 5.14 -27.70 -6.44
C THR A 519 3.77 -27.96 -5.81
N ILE A 520 2.94 -26.91 -5.71
CA ILE A 520 1.62 -26.97 -5.09
C ILE A 520 0.53 -26.63 -6.09
N THR A 521 -0.59 -27.34 -6.00
CA THR A 521 -1.83 -27.04 -6.73
C THR A 521 -2.67 -25.99 -5.97
N PRO A 522 -3.71 -25.41 -6.59
CA PRO A 522 -4.66 -24.54 -5.89
C PRO A 522 -5.25 -25.19 -4.62
N LEU A 523 -5.54 -26.48 -4.68
CA LEU A 523 -6.11 -27.24 -3.54
C LEU A 523 -5.13 -27.34 -2.38
N GLN A 524 -3.86 -27.68 -2.65
CA GLN A 524 -2.83 -27.73 -1.62
C GLN A 524 -2.63 -26.35 -0.96
N LEU A 525 -2.66 -25.27 -1.76
CA LEU A 525 -2.59 -23.92 -1.21
C LEU A 525 -3.78 -23.59 -0.30
N ALA A 526 -5.00 -23.99 -0.69
CA ALA A 526 -6.19 -23.80 0.12
C ALA A 526 -6.10 -24.53 1.47
N TYR A 527 -5.61 -25.77 1.49
CA TYR A 527 -5.37 -26.50 2.75
C TYR A 527 -4.28 -25.85 3.61
N VAL A 528 -3.16 -25.42 3.03
CA VAL A 528 -2.07 -24.76 3.76
C VAL A 528 -2.56 -23.46 4.40
N ARG A 529 -3.45 -22.72 3.73
CA ARG A 529 -4.09 -21.52 4.27
C ARG A 529 -5.22 -21.81 5.26
N GLY A 530 -5.63 -23.06 5.43
CA GLY A 530 -6.80 -23.44 6.24
C GLY A 530 -8.13 -22.99 5.65
N ASN A 531 -8.18 -22.65 4.36
CA ASN A 531 -9.39 -22.23 3.67
C ASN A 531 -10.16 -23.45 3.14
N PHE A 532 -10.81 -24.16 4.06
CA PHE A 532 -11.55 -25.40 3.74
C PHE A 532 -12.75 -25.17 2.82
N ALA A 533 -13.35 -23.98 2.84
CA ALA A 533 -14.49 -23.67 1.99
C ALA A 533 -14.06 -23.60 0.51
N VAL A 534 -12.95 -22.93 0.21
CA VAL A 534 -12.37 -22.93 -1.15
C VAL A 534 -11.83 -24.31 -1.50
N ALA A 535 -11.20 -25.01 -0.55
CA ALA A 535 -10.71 -26.38 -0.78
C ALA A 535 -11.85 -27.34 -1.17
N GLN A 536 -12.99 -27.28 -0.51
CA GLN A 536 -14.16 -28.11 -0.85
C GLN A 536 -14.65 -27.82 -2.27
N GLU A 537 -14.76 -26.55 -2.65
CA GLU A 537 -15.15 -26.19 -4.02
C GLU A 537 -14.13 -26.72 -5.05
N LEU A 538 -12.83 -26.53 -4.80
CA LEU A 538 -11.77 -27.06 -5.66
C LEU A 538 -11.84 -28.59 -5.80
N GLU A 539 -12.09 -29.32 -4.72
CA GLU A 539 -12.29 -30.77 -4.75
C GLU A 539 -13.53 -31.18 -5.55
N GLU A 540 -14.63 -30.42 -5.46
CA GLU A 540 -15.82 -30.65 -6.27
C GLU A 540 -15.50 -30.51 -7.76
N TRP A 541 -14.58 -29.62 -8.12
CA TRP A 541 -14.07 -29.41 -9.48
C TRP A 541 -12.93 -30.34 -9.90
N GLY A 542 -12.59 -31.35 -9.09
CA GLY A 542 -11.58 -32.33 -9.45
C GLY A 542 -10.14 -31.86 -9.21
N SER A 543 -9.91 -30.79 -8.44
CA SER A 543 -8.55 -30.51 -7.97
C SER A 543 -7.99 -31.69 -7.17
N ASP A 544 -6.68 -31.84 -7.22
CA ASP A 544 -5.91 -32.86 -6.52
C ASP A 544 -4.58 -32.27 -6.04
N VAL A 545 -3.81 -33.04 -5.27
CA VAL A 545 -2.43 -32.70 -4.90
C VAL A 545 -1.49 -32.92 -6.07
N ALA A 546 -0.37 -32.20 -6.17
CA ALA A 546 0.66 -32.53 -7.16
C ALA A 546 1.21 -33.95 -6.92
N LEU A 547 1.00 -34.88 -7.87
CA LEU A 547 1.40 -36.29 -7.75
C LEU A 547 2.68 -36.61 -8.49
N THR A 548 2.62 -36.85 -9.80
CA THR A 548 3.79 -37.24 -10.61
C THR A 548 3.87 -36.44 -11.91
N PRO A 549 5.05 -36.34 -12.54
CA PRO A 549 5.20 -35.81 -13.89
C PRO A 549 4.27 -36.48 -14.92
N PHE A 550 3.91 -37.75 -14.71
CA PHE A 550 3.02 -38.48 -15.59
C PHE A 550 1.55 -38.05 -15.44
N HIS A 551 1.09 -37.80 -14.21
CA HIS A 551 -0.22 -37.18 -13.96
C HIS A 551 -0.34 -35.80 -14.60
N LEU A 552 0.71 -34.98 -14.47
CA LEU A 552 0.74 -33.64 -15.04
C LEU A 552 0.72 -33.68 -16.58
N ALA A 553 1.50 -34.58 -17.18
CA ALA A 553 1.50 -34.78 -18.64
C ALA A 553 0.10 -35.20 -19.14
N ALA A 554 -0.59 -36.07 -18.40
CA ALA A 554 -1.94 -36.48 -18.71
C ALA A 554 -2.95 -35.32 -18.63
N ALA A 555 -2.90 -34.50 -17.56
CA ALA A 555 -3.77 -33.33 -17.41
C ALA A 555 -3.56 -32.25 -18.49
N HIS A 556 -2.31 -32.02 -18.92
CA HIS A 556 -1.95 -31.02 -19.93
C HIS A 556 -2.14 -31.50 -21.38
N ASN A 557 -2.67 -32.71 -21.60
CA ASN A 557 -2.74 -33.31 -22.93
C ASN A 557 -1.38 -33.41 -23.65
N ASP A 558 -0.27 -33.59 -22.89
CA ASP A 558 1.08 -33.77 -23.46
C ASP A 558 1.28 -35.23 -23.89
N VAL A 559 0.71 -35.57 -25.04
CA VAL A 559 0.73 -36.91 -25.62
C VAL A 559 2.15 -37.44 -25.80
N ALA A 560 3.11 -36.59 -26.16
CA ALA A 560 4.50 -36.99 -26.36
C ALA A 560 5.15 -37.44 -25.04
N ALA A 561 4.93 -36.68 -23.96
CA ALA A 561 5.38 -37.07 -22.64
C ALA A 561 4.66 -38.34 -22.13
N VAL A 562 3.34 -38.43 -22.31
CA VAL A 562 2.54 -39.62 -21.95
C VAL A 562 3.08 -40.88 -22.64
N ARG A 563 3.25 -40.86 -23.98
CA ARG A 563 3.81 -41.99 -24.74
C ARG A 563 5.23 -42.34 -24.27
N LYS A 564 6.05 -41.35 -23.93
CA LYS A 564 7.39 -41.56 -23.39
C LYS A 564 7.38 -42.27 -22.04
N PHE A 565 6.44 -41.94 -21.15
CA PHE A 565 6.30 -42.64 -19.85
C PHE A 565 5.83 -44.09 -20.04
N ILE A 566 4.85 -44.32 -20.92
CA ILE A 566 4.38 -45.68 -21.27
C ILE A 566 5.51 -46.51 -21.89
N ALA A 567 6.28 -45.94 -22.82
CA ALA A 567 7.43 -46.63 -23.44
C ALA A 567 8.53 -47.01 -22.42
N ARG A 568 8.64 -46.27 -21.31
CA ARG A 568 9.54 -46.57 -20.19
C ARG A 568 8.97 -47.62 -19.22
N LYS A 569 7.79 -48.19 -19.51
CA LYS A 569 7.07 -49.11 -18.62
C LYS A 569 6.77 -48.49 -17.26
N THR A 570 6.45 -47.19 -17.24
CA THR A 570 5.89 -46.55 -16.06
C THR A 570 4.53 -47.16 -15.79
N ASP A 571 4.20 -47.42 -14.53
CA ASP A 571 2.88 -47.91 -14.14
C ASP A 571 1.79 -46.92 -14.60
N VAL A 572 0.84 -47.41 -15.40
CA VAL A 572 -0.18 -46.59 -16.06
C VAL A 572 -1.23 -46.10 -15.07
N ASP A 573 -1.51 -46.90 -14.04
CA ASP A 573 -2.44 -46.57 -12.96
C ASP A 573 -1.70 -46.12 -11.68
N CYS A 574 -0.52 -45.51 -11.84
CA CYS A 574 0.24 -44.97 -10.72
C CYS A 574 -0.60 -43.97 -9.91
N LEU A 575 -0.46 -43.99 -8.59
CA LEU A 575 -1.21 -43.11 -7.67
C LEU A 575 -0.34 -42.02 -7.02
N GLY A 576 0.95 -41.99 -7.34
CA GLY A 576 1.93 -41.10 -6.73
C GLY A 576 3.37 -41.53 -7.04
N GLU A 577 4.35 -40.91 -6.38
CA GLU A 577 5.77 -41.13 -6.65
C GLU A 577 6.43 -42.06 -5.62
N MET A 578 7.42 -42.85 -6.04
CA MET A 578 8.29 -43.64 -5.14
C MET A 578 7.53 -44.57 -4.17
N GLY A 579 6.31 -45.00 -4.53
CA GLY A 579 5.44 -45.83 -3.68
C GLY A 579 4.59 -45.05 -2.68
N TYR A 580 4.71 -43.72 -2.61
CA TYR A 580 3.77 -42.87 -1.90
C TYR A 580 2.46 -42.76 -2.70
N VAL A 581 1.34 -42.80 -2.00
CA VAL A 581 0.00 -42.77 -2.59
C VAL A 581 -0.62 -41.40 -2.34
N GLY A 582 -1.12 -40.78 -3.41
CA GLY A 582 -1.85 -39.52 -3.37
C GLY A 582 -3.10 -39.56 -2.50
N VAL A 583 -3.43 -38.41 -1.89
CA VAL A 583 -4.56 -38.28 -0.95
C VAL A 583 -5.88 -38.75 -1.56
N ASN A 584 -6.14 -38.43 -2.84
CA ASN A 584 -7.37 -38.80 -3.52
C ASN A 584 -7.30 -40.15 -4.27
N ARG A 585 -6.14 -40.81 -4.32
CA ARG A 585 -5.92 -42.06 -5.08
C ARG A 585 -6.42 -41.98 -6.53
N ARG A 586 -6.09 -40.88 -7.21
CA ARG A 586 -6.41 -40.70 -8.63
C ARG A 586 -5.25 -41.17 -9.50
N THR A 587 -5.57 -41.72 -10.65
CA THR A 587 -4.60 -42.15 -11.67
C THR A 587 -4.37 -41.04 -12.71
N PRO A 588 -3.37 -41.15 -13.61
CA PRO A 588 -3.22 -40.23 -14.73
C PRO A 588 -4.47 -40.13 -15.60
N LEU A 589 -5.22 -41.24 -15.76
CA LEU A 589 -6.49 -41.25 -16.51
C LEU A 589 -7.58 -40.40 -15.83
N HIS A 590 -7.64 -40.38 -14.49
CA HIS A 590 -8.52 -39.45 -13.78
C HIS A 590 -8.16 -38.00 -14.05
N TRP A 591 -6.87 -37.66 -14.03
CA TRP A 591 -6.40 -36.29 -14.29
C TRP A 591 -6.70 -35.86 -15.72
N ALA A 592 -6.47 -36.73 -16.71
CA ALA A 592 -6.84 -36.47 -18.09
C ALA A 592 -8.36 -36.24 -18.25
N ALA A 593 -9.19 -37.06 -17.61
CA ALA A 593 -10.64 -36.92 -17.62
C ALA A 593 -11.12 -35.62 -16.93
N ILE A 594 -10.45 -35.19 -15.85
CA ILE A 594 -10.79 -33.94 -15.12
C ILE A 594 -10.49 -32.71 -15.99
N SER A 595 -9.33 -32.69 -16.66
CA SER A 595 -8.93 -31.58 -17.54
C SER A 595 -9.68 -31.59 -18.87
N GLY A 596 -10.16 -32.75 -19.33
CA GLY A 596 -10.71 -32.94 -20.69
C GLY A 596 -9.61 -33.14 -21.73
N ALA A 597 -8.52 -33.82 -21.36
CA ALA A 597 -7.37 -34.09 -22.22
C ALA A 597 -7.63 -35.34 -23.08
N THR A 598 -8.42 -35.19 -24.13
CA THR A 598 -8.96 -36.26 -24.97
C THR A 598 -7.88 -37.16 -25.57
N GLU A 599 -6.85 -36.58 -26.21
CA GLU A 599 -5.78 -37.36 -26.82
C GLU A 599 -4.95 -38.12 -25.78
N ALA A 600 -4.73 -37.54 -24.60
CA ALA A 600 -4.06 -38.24 -23.49
C ALA A 600 -4.91 -39.39 -22.95
N VAL A 601 -6.24 -39.26 -22.88
CA VAL A 601 -7.16 -40.35 -22.53
C VAL A 601 -6.98 -41.52 -23.49
N ASP A 602 -7.03 -41.28 -24.81
CA ASP A 602 -6.87 -42.33 -25.82
C ASP A 602 -5.56 -43.09 -25.65
N VAL A 603 -4.46 -42.35 -25.49
CA VAL A 603 -3.12 -42.96 -25.34
C VAL A 603 -2.98 -43.73 -24.02
N LEU A 604 -3.58 -43.26 -22.93
CA LEU A 604 -3.58 -43.97 -21.66
C LEU A 604 -4.37 -45.27 -21.75
N LEU A 605 -5.53 -45.27 -22.43
CA LEU A 605 -6.33 -46.47 -22.67
C LEU A 605 -5.62 -47.46 -23.60
N GLU A 606 -4.99 -46.99 -24.69
CA GLU A 606 -4.10 -47.80 -25.53
C GLU A 606 -2.95 -48.42 -24.71
N GLY A 607 -2.46 -47.69 -23.72
CA GLY A 607 -1.43 -48.11 -22.77
C GLY A 607 -1.89 -49.12 -21.72
N GLY A 608 -3.19 -49.43 -21.65
CA GLY A 608 -3.77 -50.38 -20.70
C GLY A 608 -4.19 -49.79 -19.36
N ALA A 609 -4.43 -48.47 -19.28
CA ALA A 609 -5.03 -47.84 -18.09
C ALA A 609 -6.41 -48.46 -17.78
N ASP A 610 -6.73 -48.68 -16.50
CA ASP A 610 -8.06 -49.16 -16.10
C ASP A 610 -9.10 -48.01 -16.12
N PRO A 611 -10.08 -48.00 -17.05
CA PRO A 611 -11.11 -46.97 -17.11
C PRO A 611 -12.10 -47.03 -15.93
N ASN A 612 -12.11 -48.14 -15.16
CA ASN A 612 -12.98 -48.34 -14.01
C ASN A 612 -12.27 -48.12 -12.67
N PHE A 613 -11.00 -47.71 -12.67
CA PHE A 613 -10.25 -47.46 -11.44
C PHE A 613 -11.01 -46.44 -10.59
N GLN A 614 -11.14 -46.69 -9.29
CA GLN A 614 -11.93 -45.84 -8.38
C GLN A 614 -11.04 -45.03 -7.45
N ASP A 615 -11.31 -43.73 -7.37
CA ASP A 615 -10.70 -42.82 -6.40
C ASP A 615 -11.20 -43.10 -4.96
N VAL A 616 -10.67 -42.37 -3.96
CA VAL A 616 -11.08 -42.56 -2.54
C VAL A 616 -12.57 -42.38 -2.26
N ARG A 617 -13.32 -41.73 -3.15
CA ARG A 617 -14.77 -41.55 -3.05
C ARG A 617 -15.55 -42.51 -3.95
N GLY A 618 -14.89 -43.52 -4.53
CA GLY A 618 -15.52 -44.48 -5.43
C GLY A 618 -15.79 -43.93 -6.84
N ARG A 619 -15.22 -42.78 -7.21
CA ARG A 619 -15.44 -42.17 -8.54
C ARG A 619 -14.41 -42.69 -9.52
N SER A 620 -14.88 -43.11 -10.69
CA SER A 620 -14.01 -43.45 -11.83
C SER A 620 -13.69 -42.23 -12.70
N PRO A 621 -12.74 -42.31 -13.65
CA PRO A 621 -12.49 -41.25 -14.63
C PRO A 621 -13.76 -40.80 -15.35
N LEU A 622 -14.66 -41.73 -15.70
CA LEU A 622 -15.94 -41.42 -16.34
C LEU A 622 -16.86 -40.57 -15.44
N HIS A 623 -16.89 -40.83 -14.13
CA HIS A 623 -17.67 -40.00 -13.19
C HIS A 623 -17.18 -38.55 -13.19
N TRP A 624 -15.86 -38.34 -13.29
CA TRP A 624 -15.27 -37.01 -13.38
C TRP A 624 -15.57 -36.30 -14.68
N ALA A 625 -15.37 -36.98 -15.82
CA ALA A 625 -15.72 -36.44 -17.13
C ALA A 625 -17.19 -36.01 -17.19
N ALA A 626 -18.10 -36.89 -16.73
CA ALA A 626 -19.54 -36.60 -16.69
C ALA A 626 -19.86 -35.41 -15.77
N LYS A 627 -19.27 -35.36 -14.57
CA LYS A 627 -19.50 -34.29 -13.59
C LYS A 627 -19.04 -32.91 -14.10
N LEU A 628 -17.89 -32.87 -14.75
CA LEU A 628 -17.28 -31.63 -15.24
C LEU A 628 -17.68 -31.30 -16.68
N ASN A 629 -18.68 -32.01 -17.21
CA ASN A 629 -19.21 -31.83 -18.56
C ASN A 629 -18.12 -31.88 -19.66
N LYS A 630 -17.21 -32.86 -19.54
CA LYS A 630 -16.21 -33.19 -20.57
C LYS A 630 -16.84 -34.20 -21.53
N LEU A 631 -17.36 -33.70 -22.65
CA LEU A 631 -18.16 -34.47 -23.60
C LEU A 631 -17.34 -35.22 -24.64
N GLU A 632 -16.22 -34.63 -25.07
CA GLU A 632 -15.22 -35.25 -25.94
C GLU A 632 -14.34 -36.18 -25.11
#